data_AF-A0A8B3KYG4-F1
#
_entry.id   AF-A0A8B3KYG4-F1
#
_cell.length_a   1.000
_cell.length_b   1.000
_cell.length_c   1.000
_cell.angle_alpha   90.00
_cell.angle_beta   90.00
_cell.angle_gamma   90.00
#
_symmetry.space_group_name_H-M   'P 1'
#
loop_
_entity.id
_entity.type
_entity.pdbx_description
1 polymer ?
#
loop_
_entity_poly.entity_id
_entity_poly.type
_entity_poly.pdbx_seq_one_letter_code
_entity_poly.pdbx_strand_id
1 'polypeptide(L)' 'MATAARKAPAKSKSRSDGKSSALSTPKPADFTKEEELSAYRHMLLIRRFEEKAGQLYGMGFIGGFCHLYIGQE' A
#
# COMPACT_ATOMS: atom_id res chain seq x y z
N MET A 1 0.61 9.80 53.34
CA MET A 1 1.10 8.40 53.32
C MET A 1 0.21 7.58 52.42
N ALA A 2 0.55 7.47 51.13
CA ALA A 2 -0.12 6.59 50.19
C ALA A 2 0.82 5.42 49.88
N THR A 3 0.33 4.19 50.06
CA THR A 3 1.10 2.95 50.02
C THR A 3 1.39 2.51 48.60
N ALA A 4 2.66 2.22 48.32
CA ALA A 4 3.16 1.79 47.01
C ALA A 4 2.75 0.33 46.68
N ALA A 5 2.19 0.12 45.50
CA ALA A 5 1.87 -1.21 44.98
C ALA A 5 3.14 -1.92 44.47
N ARG A 6 3.35 -3.17 44.92
CA ARG A 6 4.51 -4.01 44.62
C ARG A 6 4.44 -4.58 43.18
N LYS A 7 5.52 -4.43 42.41
CA LYS A 7 5.70 -4.96 41.04
C LYS A 7 6.09 -6.44 41.09
N ALA A 8 5.32 -7.31 40.45
CA ALA A 8 5.64 -8.74 40.28
C ALA A 8 6.66 -8.96 39.14
N PRO A 9 7.51 -10.01 39.18
CA PRO A 9 8.49 -10.25 38.13
C PRO A 9 7.82 -10.87 36.91
N ALA A 10 7.93 -10.21 35.75
CA ALA A 10 7.47 -10.75 34.48
C ALA A 10 8.37 -11.93 34.09
N LYS A 11 7.81 -13.13 34.11
CA LYS A 11 8.46 -14.37 33.66
C LYS A 11 8.61 -14.30 32.13
N SER A 12 9.83 -14.07 31.62
CA SER A 12 10.12 -14.14 30.19
C SER A 12 9.99 -15.59 29.73
N LYS A 13 8.83 -15.94 29.15
CA LYS A 13 8.73 -17.15 28.35
C LYS A 13 9.49 -16.90 27.06
N SER A 14 10.63 -17.59 26.88
CA SER A 14 11.27 -17.76 25.58
C SER A 14 10.22 -18.30 24.62
N ARG A 15 9.75 -17.46 23.70
CA ARG A 15 8.92 -17.92 22.58
C ARG A 15 9.87 -18.58 21.60
N SER A 16 9.80 -19.90 21.64
CA SER A 16 10.14 -20.86 20.59
C SER A 16 10.38 -20.24 19.21
N ASP A 17 11.53 -20.63 18.63
CA ASP A 17 11.89 -20.52 17.22
C ASP A 17 10.70 -20.82 16.29
N GLY A 18 9.95 -19.77 15.95
CA GLY A 18 8.96 -19.78 14.89
C GLY A 18 9.68 -19.53 13.58
N LYS A 19 10.21 -20.61 12.99
CA LYS A 19 10.72 -20.75 11.63
C LYS A 19 10.26 -19.59 10.74
N SER A 20 11.14 -18.62 10.48
CA SER A 20 10.91 -17.58 9.49
C SER A 20 10.79 -18.27 8.13
N SER A 21 9.58 -18.57 7.69
CA SER A 21 9.35 -18.88 6.28
C SER A 21 9.78 -17.62 5.53
N ALA A 22 10.97 -17.67 4.92
CA ALA A 22 11.42 -16.61 4.05
C ALA A 22 10.29 -16.35 3.06
N LEU A 23 9.67 -15.16 3.13
CA LEU A 23 8.67 -14.75 2.16
C LEU A 23 9.38 -14.76 0.80
N SER A 24 9.09 -15.79 0.00
CA SER A 24 9.60 -15.89 -1.35
C SER A 24 8.82 -14.89 -2.18
N THR A 25 9.44 -13.75 -2.51
CA THR A 25 8.86 -12.82 -3.46
C THR A 25 8.81 -13.52 -4.82
N PRO A 26 7.62 -13.68 -5.43
CA PRO A 26 7.53 -14.29 -6.74
C PRO A 26 8.32 -13.44 -7.74
N LYS A 27 9.01 -14.11 -8.66
CA LYS A 27 9.72 -13.43 -9.74
C LYS A 27 8.71 -12.63 -10.57
N PRO A 28 9.05 -11.39 -11.01
CA PRO A 28 8.19 -10.64 -11.91
C PRO A 28 7.84 -11.47 -13.14
N ALA A 29 6.62 -11.31 -13.66
CA ALA A 29 6.24 -11.92 -14.92
C ALA A 29 7.13 -11.34 -16.04
N ASP A 30 7.58 -12.21 -16.94
CA ASP A 30 8.30 -11.78 -18.14
C ASP A 30 7.25 -11.28 -19.15
N PHE A 31 7.42 -10.05 -19.63
CA PHE A 31 6.55 -9.43 -20.63
C PHE A 31 7.24 -9.43 -22.00
N THR A 32 6.44 -9.59 -23.06
CA THR A 32 6.90 -9.20 -24.41
C THR A 32 6.98 -7.68 -24.52
N LYS A 33 7.78 -7.17 -25.47
CA LYS A 33 7.95 -5.73 -25.68
C LYS A 33 6.62 -5.02 -25.94
N GLU A 34 5.73 -5.67 -26.70
CA GLU A 34 4.41 -5.16 -27.04
C GLU A 34 3.53 -5.04 -25.79
N GLU A 35 3.58 -6.03 -24.90
CA GLU A 35 2.84 -6.01 -23.63
C GLU A 35 3.41 -4.96 -22.66
N GLU A 36 4.74 -4.81 -22.57
CA GLU A 36 5.37 -3.74 -21.77
C GLU A 36 4.91 -2.36 -22.23
N LEU A 37 4.95 -2.09 -23.54
CA LEU A 37 4.51 -0.82 -24.10
C LEU A 37 3.01 -0.59 -23.90
N SER A 38 2.20 -1.65 -23.99
CA SER A 38 0.76 -1.59 -23.72
C SER A 38 0.49 -1.26 -22.25
N ALA A 39 1.11 -1.97 -21.32
CA ALA A 39 1.00 -1.74 -19.89
C ALA A 39 1.45 -0.32 -19.51
N TYR A 40 2.59 0.14 -20.05
CA TYR A 40 3.07 1.50 -19.85
C TYR A 40 2.07 2.56 -20.31
N ARG A 41 1.46 2.38 -21.49
CA ARG A 41 0.45 3.31 -22.01
C ARG A 41 -0.80 3.33 -21.13
N HIS A 42 -1.25 2.17 -20.65
CA HIS A 42 -2.40 2.09 -19.74
C HIS A 42 -2.10 2.78 -18.40
N MET A 43 -0.95 2.52 -17.80
CA MET A 43 -0.55 3.18 -16.55
C MET A 43 -0.51 4.70 -16.71
N LEU A 44 0.09 5.20 -17.80
CA LEU A 44 0.13 6.64 -18.08
C LEU A 44 -1.26 7.24 -18.34
N LEU A 45 -2.13 6.50 -19.03
CA LEU A 45 -3.49 6.94 -19.29
C LEU A 45 -4.24 7.14 -17.97
N ILE A 46 -4.23 6.12 -17.11
CA ILE A 46 -4.87 6.15 -15.79
C ILE A 46 -4.32 7.33 -14.99
N ARG A 47 -2.99 7.45 -14.92
CA ARG A 47 -2.33 8.55 -14.19
C ARG A 47 -2.83 9.94 -14.64
N ARG A 48 -2.80 10.20 -15.95
CA ARG A 48 -3.20 11.52 -16.49
C ARG A 48 -4.70 11.78 -16.32
N PHE A 49 -5.51 10.74 -16.47
CA PHE A 49 -6.95 10.84 -16.26
C PHE A 49 -7.26 11.22 -14.80
N GLU A 50 -6.69 10.48 -13.85
CA GLU A 50 -6.82 10.68 -12.41
C GLU A 50 -6.35 12.07 -11.97
N GLU A 51 -5.19 12.52 -12.46
CA GLU A 51 -4.69 13.88 -12.23
C GLU A 51 -5.69 14.95 -12.71
N LYS A 52 -6.27 14.75 -13.91
CA LYS A 52 -7.23 15.70 -14.45
C LYS A 52 -8.57 15.67 -13.71
N ALA A 53 -9.03 14.48 -13.32
CA ALA A 53 -10.22 14.30 -12.50
C ALA A 53 -10.04 15.02 -11.15
N GLY A 54 -8.89 14.86 -10.50
CA GLY A 54 -8.54 15.57 -9.27
C GLY A 54 -8.55 17.10 -9.44
N GLN A 55 -8.02 17.62 -10.55
CA GLN A 55 -8.10 19.06 -10.86
C GLN A 55 -9.54 19.54 -11.01
N LEU A 56 -10.36 18.85 -11.81
CA LEU A 56 -11.75 19.24 -12.06
C LEU A 56 -12.62 19.11 -10.80
N TYR A 57 -12.33 18.13 -9.95
CA TYR A 57 -12.94 18.00 -8.63
C TYR A 57 -12.57 19.19 -7.72
N GLY A 58 -11.29 19.58 -7.67
CA GLY A 58 -10.85 20.76 -6.92
C GLY A 58 -11.46 22.07 -7.43
N MET A 59 -11.78 22.15 -8.72
CA MET A 59 -12.50 23.27 -9.33
C MET A 59 -14.02 23.23 -9.14
N GLY A 60 -14.57 22.16 -8.54
CA GLY A 60 -16.00 21.98 -8.30
C GLY A 60 -16.82 21.53 -9.51
N PHE A 61 -16.19 21.09 -10.60
CA PHE A 61 -16.89 20.53 -11.76
C PHE A 61 -17.39 19.10 -11.53
N ILE A 62 -16.86 18.41 -10.52
CA ILE A 62 -17.28 17.06 -10.13
C ILE A 62 -17.83 17.15 -8.69
N GLY A 63 -19.09 16.76 -8.50
CA GLY A 63 -19.75 16.73 -7.20
C GLY A 63 -19.71 15.34 -6.54
N GLY A 64 -19.94 15.30 -5.24
CA GLY A 64 -19.93 14.05 -4.47
C GLY A 64 -18.53 13.66 -3.98
N PHE A 65 -18.21 12.36 -3.95
CA PHE A 65 -16.90 11.86 -3.55
C PHE A 65 -16.05 11.52 -4.79
N CYS A 66 -14.77 11.87 -4.76
CA CYS A 66 -13.81 11.53 -5.81
C CYS A 66 -12.67 10.70 -5.22
N HIS A 67 -12.72 9.38 -5.46
CA HIS A 67 -11.66 8.47 -5.07
C HIS A 67 -10.65 8.39 -6.20
N LEU A 68 -9.39 8.69 -5.87
CA LEU A 68 -8.31 8.66 -6.83
C LEU A 68 -7.38 7.48 -6.57
N TYR A 69 -6.95 6.82 -7.64
CA TYR A 69 -6.04 5.66 -7.65
C TYR A 69 -4.63 6.04 -8.11
N ILE A 70 -4.23 7.30 -7.94
CA ILE A 70 -2.89 7.77 -8.29
C ILE A 70 -1.81 6.97 -7.53
N GLY A 71 -0.91 6.31 -8.26
CA GLY A 71 0.12 5.44 -7.67
C GLY A 71 -0.31 3.98 -7.50
N GLN A 72 -1.50 3.61 -7.99
CA GLN A 72 -2.00 2.24 -8.08
C GLN A 72 -2.38 1.84 -9.51
N GLU A 73 -1.91 2.61 -10.50
CA GLU A 73 -2.06 2.26 -11.92
C GLU A 73 -1.41 0.93 -12.30
#